data_AF-A0A0N4U630-F1
#
_entry.id   AF-A0A0N4U630-F1
#
_cell.length_a   1.000
_cell.length_b   1.000
_cell.length_c   1.000
_cell.angle_alpha   90.00
_cell.angle_beta   90.00
_cell.angle_gamma   90.00
#
_symmetry.space_group_name_H-M   'P 1'
#
loop_
_entity.id
_entity.type
_entity.pdbx_description
1 polymer ?
#
loop_
_entity_poly.entity_id
_entity_poly.type
_entity_poly.pdbx_seq_one_letter_code
_entity_poly.pdbx_strand_id
1 'polypeptide(L)'
;MMTLAENRDLFCFLVTKHSWKGKFKRIFSIGTTAISTYNPSTLEITNQWLYEDFISIKPIPRSAQSQDEFTIQVRMKKRVDNMRFSSENVADIITTVLERQSIFRFGTQPVKYPGYKHDWSDRRIPIILQANSYALEQVDNQQHVLASYKYKSILQIIKISSSYPGGFIIEYGEQRRRHLFASEKYDELIEYMRKIAGEYIGIALSVTNESLSTNDFMQTRLGICSRDEQLTSYVEFKVQKFSSRHEKPVRRLLCLSESCIIERDPATYCPICAHLLKSIICMTRDENDPQKFTIVYEDNESKVYSSAERDLILASLMDGSRASGNLNVHVLGSSYQYSFRLLPHGFLLDEDSESLCMRHIISPPPGLKRCDLIRRFNFNIPYSGLTYSVSQEGFFSENKGKLIIGCLEAVLGELYPVDEISSVSKCEAQLYCLRRLFASKSGFQAFTAVAGIREKLGNLVIIMLKLANEMIDHATVEMLCSLMHPMHSNYELRYEQLNKQSLLSTRQFIEHLLDLIVKHVVNFYYDLFSLIDVFM
;
A
#
# COMPACT_ATOMS: atom_id res chain seq x y z
N MET A 1 22.22 23.47 1.18
CA MET A 1 21.50 23.24 2.45
C MET A 1 22.13 22.00 3.05
N MET A 2 22.70 22.03 4.26
CA MET A 2 23.17 20.79 4.89
C MET A 2 21.95 19.91 5.14
N THR A 3 21.88 18.76 4.48
CA THR A 3 20.84 17.77 4.71
C THR A 3 21.06 17.20 6.11
N LEU A 4 20.02 17.20 6.95
CA LEU A 4 20.11 16.58 8.27
C LEU A 4 20.35 15.08 8.09
N ALA A 5 21.52 14.59 8.51
CA ALA A 5 21.97 13.22 8.25
C ALA A 5 21.02 12.13 8.79
N GLU A 6 20.13 12.48 9.72
CA GLU A 6 19.24 11.54 10.41
C GLU A 6 17.77 11.56 9.93
N ASN A 7 17.39 12.48 9.03
CA ASN A 7 16.02 12.52 8.52
C ASN A 7 15.79 11.41 7.48
N ARG A 8 14.86 10.50 7.75
CA ARG A 8 14.42 9.45 6.81
C ARG A 8 13.01 9.74 6.35
N ASP A 9 12.76 9.67 5.05
CA ASP A 9 11.41 9.82 4.50
C ASP A 9 10.51 8.67 5.01
N LEU A 10 9.29 9.01 5.46
CA LEU A 10 8.28 8.06 5.91
C LEU A 10 7.16 7.94 4.88
N PHE A 11 6.69 9.08 4.36
CA PHE A 11 5.65 9.17 3.35
C PHE A 11 5.99 10.27 2.35
N CYS A 12 5.78 10.00 1.06
CA CYS A 12 6.04 10.94 -0.02
C CYS A 12 4.79 11.14 -0.88
N PHE A 13 4.58 12.36 -1.34
CA PHE A 13 3.44 12.75 -2.17
C PHE A 13 3.89 13.62 -3.34
N LEU A 14 3.50 13.28 -4.56
CA LEU A 14 3.66 14.16 -5.71
C LEU A 14 2.63 15.30 -5.60
N VAL A 15 3.13 16.53 -5.56
CA VAL A 15 2.32 17.74 -5.42
C VAL A 15 2.76 18.78 -6.46
N THR A 16 1.89 19.76 -6.70
CA THR A 16 2.26 20.95 -7.46
C THR A 16 2.52 22.09 -6.50
N LYS A 17 3.74 22.65 -6.50
CA LYS A 17 4.06 23.87 -5.75
C LYS A 17 3.63 25.09 -6.55
N HIS A 18 2.98 26.03 -5.87
CA HIS A 18 2.58 27.33 -6.43
C HIS A 18 3.57 28.38 -5.94
N SER A 19 4.18 29.11 -6.87
CA SER A 19 5.16 30.14 -6.55
C SER A 19 5.04 31.32 -7.52
N TRP A 20 5.75 32.41 -7.23
CA TRP A 20 5.86 33.54 -8.14
C TRP A 20 6.48 33.18 -9.51
N LYS A 21 7.26 32.09 -9.58
CA LYS A 21 7.82 31.55 -10.84
C LYS A 21 6.83 30.69 -11.63
N GLY A 22 5.60 30.54 -11.14
CA GLY A 22 4.60 29.64 -11.70
C GLY A 22 4.41 28.36 -10.88
N LYS A 23 3.78 27.37 -11.51
CA LYS A 23 3.40 26.08 -10.93
C LYS A 23 4.32 24.98 -11.44
N PHE A 24 4.82 24.14 -10.54
CA PHE A 24 5.70 23.03 -10.91
C PHE A 24 5.62 21.86 -9.92
N LYS A 25 5.88 20.65 -10.40
CA LYS A 25 5.84 19.43 -9.57
C LYS A 25 6.97 19.42 -8.52
N ARG A 26 6.65 18.92 -7.33
CA ARG A 26 7.55 18.60 -6.22
C ARG A 26 7.12 17.31 -5.57
N ILE A 27 8.06 16.61 -4.95
CA ILE A 27 7.73 15.52 -4.03
C ILE A 27 7.72 16.13 -2.63
N PHE A 28 6.57 16.13 -1.97
CA PHE A 28 6.41 16.55 -0.59
C PHE A 28 6.59 15.34 0.32
N SER A 29 7.60 15.36 1.17
CA SER A 29 7.96 14.25 2.06
C SER A 29 7.74 14.61 3.51
N ILE A 30 7.12 13.69 4.23
CA ILE A 30 7.02 13.67 5.69
C ILE A 30 8.10 12.71 6.18
N GLY A 31 9.16 13.24 6.79
CA GLY A 31 10.28 12.46 7.31
C GLY A 31 10.18 12.16 8.81
N THR A 32 11.23 11.57 9.38
CA THR A 32 11.33 11.27 10.81
C THR A 32 11.51 12.52 11.66
N THR A 33 12.22 13.53 11.15
CA THR A 33 12.59 14.75 11.90
C THR A 33 12.25 16.04 11.16
N ALA A 34 11.99 15.97 9.84
CA ALA A 34 11.74 17.13 9.01
C ALA A 34 10.73 16.84 7.88
N ILE A 35 10.04 17.89 7.45
CA ILE A 35 9.29 17.91 6.19
C ILE A 35 10.22 18.42 5.10
N SER A 36 10.27 17.70 3.98
CA SER A 36 11.17 18.02 2.86
C SER A 36 10.41 18.14 1.55
N THR A 37 10.95 18.92 0.61
CA THR A 37 10.48 18.93 -0.78
C THR A 37 11.60 18.59 -1.73
N TYR A 38 11.38 17.65 -2.65
CA TYR A 38 12.38 17.23 -3.64
C TYR A 38 12.01 17.67 -5.05
N ASN A 39 13.03 17.89 -5.88
CA ASN A 39 12.85 18.00 -7.33
C ASN A 39 12.51 16.61 -7.88
N PRO A 40 11.36 16.38 -8.55
CA PRO A 40 11.02 15.05 -9.04
C PRO A 40 12.03 14.47 -10.05
N SER A 41 12.70 15.34 -10.81
CA SER A 41 13.62 14.95 -11.90
C SER A 41 15.05 14.67 -11.43
N THR A 42 15.53 15.33 -10.38
CA THR A 42 16.88 15.09 -9.84
C THR A 42 16.86 14.34 -8.51
N LEU A 43 15.71 14.30 -7.84
CA LEU A 43 15.51 13.77 -6.49
C LEU A 43 16.37 14.45 -5.41
N GLU A 44 16.86 15.66 -5.71
CA GLU A 44 17.56 16.49 -4.75
C GLU A 44 16.57 17.26 -3.87
N ILE A 45 16.96 17.47 -2.61
CA ILE A 45 16.23 18.31 -1.67
C ILE A 45 16.26 19.76 -2.14
N THR A 46 15.07 20.34 -2.31
CA THR A 46 14.88 21.76 -2.65
C THR A 46 14.57 22.60 -1.42
N ASN A 47 13.86 22.05 -0.42
CA ASN A 47 13.65 22.67 0.89
C ASN A 47 13.55 21.56 1.95
N GLN A 48 13.96 21.86 3.17
CA GLN A 48 13.81 20.99 4.33
C GLN A 48 13.54 21.84 5.57
N TRP A 49 12.52 21.48 6.34
CA TRP A 49 12.08 22.17 7.55
C TRP A 49 11.97 21.19 8.70
N LEU A 50 12.72 21.42 9.76
CA LEU A 50 12.56 20.66 11.00
C LEU A 50 11.16 20.87 11.57
N TYR A 51 10.67 19.89 12.33
CA TYR A 51 9.37 20.01 13.01
C TYR A 51 9.30 21.18 14.01
N GLU A 52 10.42 21.67 14.51
CA GLU A 52 10.47 22.87 15.36
C GLU A 52 10.23 24.18 14.59
N ASP A 53 10.55 24.19 13.30
CA ASP A 53 10.32 25.32 12.39
C ASP A 53 8.98 25.22 11.66
N PHE A 54 8.35 24.05 11.67
CA PHE A 54 7.04 23.83 11.06
C PHE A 54 5.92 24.36 11.97
N ILE A 55 5.20 25.39 11.50
CA ILE A 55 4.19 26.08 12.32
C ILE A 55 2.82 25.44 12.12
N SER A 56 2.38 25.28 10.87
CA SER A 56 1.06 24.71 10.59
C SER A 56 0.94 24.21 9.15
N ILE A 57 0.00 23.30 8.93
CA ILE A 57 -0.54 22.93 7.63
C ILE A 57 -2.05 23.13 7.66
N LYS A 58 -2.64 23.73 6.64
CA LYS A 58 -4.10 23.95 6.55
C LYS A 58 -4.60 23.80 5.11
N PRO A 59 -5.84 23.31 4.92
CA PRO A 59 -6.50 23.34 3.62
C PRO A 59 -6.75 24.79 3.19
N ILE A 60 -6.79 25.03 1.90
CA ILE A 60 -7.30 26.28 1.32
C ILE A 60 -8.71 25.99 0.79
N PRO A 61 -9.75 26.73 1.22
CA PRO A 61 -11.11 26.53 0.74
C PRO A 61 -11.18 26.54 -0.80
N ARG A 62 -11.85 25.53 -1.36
CA ARG A 62 -11.93 25.30 -2.80
C ARG A 62 -12.62 26.46 -3.53
N SER A 63 -12.02 26.90 -4.63
CA SER A 63 -12.73 27.66 -5.68
C SER A 63 -13.34 26.67 -6.69
N ALA A 64 -14.51 26.97 -7.25
CA ALA A 64 -15.30 26.04 -8.06
C ALA A 64 -14.55 25.36 -9.24
N GLN A 65 -13.41 25.91 -9.68
CA GLN A 65 -12.65 25.45 -10.85
C GLN A 65 -11.20 25.03 -10.56
N SER A 66 -10.80 24.87 -9.28
CA SER A 66 -9.41 24.50 -8.93
C SER A 66 -9.30 23.09 -8.35
N GLN A 67 -8.12 22.47 -8.51
CA GLN A 67 -7.67 21.36 -7.68
C GLN A 67 -7.71 21.78 -6.20
N ASP A 68 -7.79 20.80 -5.31
CA ASP A 68 -7.68 21.04 -3.89
C ASP A 68 -6.26 21.50 -3.54
N GLU A 69 -6.19 22.41 -2.56
CA GLU A 69 -4.97 23.10 -2.21
C GLU A 69 -4.76 23.13 -0.70
N PHE A 70 -3.50 23.25 -0.32
CA PHE A 70 -3.11 23.45 1.07
C PHE A 70 -1.95 24.45 1.15
N THR A 71 -1.82 25.06 2.32
CA THR A 71 -0.71 25.94 2.67
C THR A 71 0.03 25.39 3.87
N ILE A 72 1.34 25.58 3.87
CA ILE A 72 2.19 25.39 5.05
C ILE A 72 2.73 26.74 5.50
N GLN A 73 2.86 26.89 6.82
CA GLN A 73 3.57 27.99 7.45
C GLN A 73 4.83 27.46 8.11
N VAL A 74 5.97 28.06 7.78
CA VAL A 74 7.28 27.63 8.27
C VAL A 74 8.09 28.83 8.73
N ARG A 75 8.89 28.67 9.78
CA ARG A 75 9.81 29.70 10.27
C ARG A 75 11.12 29.60 9.48
N MET A 76 11.50 30.68 8.80
CA MET A 76 12.78 30.80 8.09
C MET A 76 13.47 32.10 8.49
N LYS A 77 14.69 32.02 9.04
CA LYS A 77 15.54 33.19 9.37
C LYS A 77 14.79 34.32 10.10
N LYS A 78 14.04 33.97 11.16
CA LYS A 78 13.17 34.85 11.98
C LYS A 78 11.86 35.34 11.32
N ARG A 79 11.61 35.05 10.04
CA ARG A 79 10.34 35.37 9.37
C ARG A 79 9.48 34.12 9.24
N VAL A 80 8.16 34.32 9.18
CA VAL A 80 7.22 33.25 8.82
C VAL A 80 7.03 33.31 7.31
N ASP A 81 7.29 32.19 6.65
CA ASP A 81 7.06 32.02 5.22
C ASP A 81 5.81 31.14 4.99
N ASN A 82 5.11 31.40 3.90
CA ASN A 82 3.91 30.67 3.51
C ASN A 82 4.16 30.01 2.16
N MET A 83 3.99 28.68 2.07
CA MET A 83 4.11 27.96 0.81
C MET A 83 2.82 27.24 0.46
N ARG A 84 2.37 27.42 -0.78
CA ARG A 84 1.11 26.88 -1.30
C ARG A 84 1.37 25.71 -2.25
N PHE A 85 0.53 24.69 -2.12
CA PHE A 85 0.60 23.46 -2.92
C PHE A 85 -0.80 23.03 -3.36
N SER A 86 -0.90 22.28 -4.46
CA SER A 86 -2.10 21.56 -4.87
C SER A 86 -1.83 20.08 -5.08
N SER A 87 -2.85 19.27 -4.82
CA SER A 87 -2.87 17.82 -5.05
C SER A 87 -4.32 17.35 -5.10
N GLU A 88 -4.59 16.18 -5.67
CA GLU A 88 -5.89 15.50 -5.52
C GLU A 88 -6.01 14.84 -4.13
N ASN A 89 -4.88 14.68 -3.43
CA ASN A 89 -4.77 13.94 -2.18
C ASN A 89 -4.52 14.87 -0.98
N VAL A 90 -5.09 16.09 -0.98
CA VAL A 90 -4.84 17.08 0.08
C VAL A 90 -5.22 16.53 1.45
N ALA A 91 -6.37 15.88 1.58
CA ALA A 91 -6.82 15.31 2.83
C ALA A 91 -5.82 14.28 3.38
N ASP A 92 -5.27 13.41 2.54
CA ASP A 92 -4.22 12.44 2.91
C ASP A 92 -2.96 13.14 3.39
N ILE A 93 -2.44 14.08 2.60
CA ILE A 93 -1.20 14.81 2.91
C ILE A 93 -1.33 15.52 4.26
N ILE A 94 -2.41 16.26 4.46
CA ILE A 94 -2.66 16.99 5.70
C ILE A 94 -2.78 16.03 6.88
N THR A 95 -3.59 14.97 6.73
CA THR A 95 -3.79 13.98 7.79
C THR A 95 -2.46 13.33 8.19
N THR A 96 -1.64 12.90 7.22
CA THR A 96 -0.32 12.29 7.47
C THR A 96 0.67 13.25 8.14
N VAL A 97 0.64 14.54 7.79
CA VAL A 97 1.45 15.55 8.49
C VAL A 97 0.96 15.71 9.94
N LEU A 98 -0.35 15.84 10.15
CA LEU A 98 -0.94 16.05 11.47
C LEU A 98 -0.80 14.84 12.41
N GLU A 99 -0.65 13.62 11.89
CA GLU A 99 -0.26 12.45 12.70
C GLU A 99 1.08 12.62 13.43
N ARG A 100 1.92 13.56 12.96
CA ARG A 100 3.21 13.91 13.56
C ARG A 100 3.13 15.13 14.49
N GLN A 101 1.93 15.66 14.73
CA GLN A 101 1.74 16.92 15.47
C GLN A 101 2.28 16.90 16.89
N SER A 102 2.36 15.73 17.53
CA SER A 102 2.88 15.58 18.90
C SER A 102 4.35 15.96 19.00
N ILE A 103 5.08 15.98 17.88
CA ILE A 103 6.48 16.35 17.77
C ILE A 103 6.62 17.81 17.26
N PHE A 104 5.53 18.44 16.83
CA PHE A 104 5.57 19.85 16.43
C PHE A 104 5.68 20.74 17.66
N ARG A 105 6.49 21.79 17.56
CA ARG A 105 6.57 22.82 18.60
C ARG A 105 5.22 23.50 18.88
N PHE A 106 4.37 23.60 17.86
CA PHE A 106 3.08 24.29 17.89
C PHE A 106 1.88 23.34 17.78
N GLY A 107 2.04 22.08 18.20
CA GLY A 107 0.99 21.07 18.15
C GLY A 107 -0.23 21.43 19.02
N THR A 108 -1.43 21.15 18.52
CA THR A 108 -2.68 21.32 19.28
C THR A 108 -2.86 20.19 20.28
N GLN A 109 -3.28 20.52 21.51
CA GLN A 109 -3.62 19.51 22.50
C GLN A 109 -4.98 18.86 22.17
N PRO A 110 -5.10 17.53 22.25
CA PRO A 110 -6.36 16.86 22.00
C PRO A 110 -7.36 17.07 23.14
N VAL A 111 -8.65 16.99 22.81
CA VAL A 111 -9.73 16.99 23.80
C VAL A 111 -10.13 15.54 24.10
N LYS A 112 -10.28 15.22 25.39
CA LYS A 112 -10.51 13.86 25.86
C LYS A 112 -11.89 13.74 26.49
N TYR A 113 -12.59 12.66 26.16
CA TYR A 113 -13.88 12.33 26.73
C TYR A 113 -13.84 10.89 27.28
N PRO A 114 -14.29 10.64 28.51
CA PRO A 114 -14.50 9.28 28.98
C PRO A 114 -15.59 8.64 28.13
N GLY A 115 -15.40 7.37 27.79
CA GLY A 115 -16.34 6.66 26.96
C GLY A 115 -16.15 5.16 27.02
N TYR A 116 -16.84 4.49 26.10
CA TYR A 116 -16.84 3.05 26.00
C TYR A 116 -16.75 2.64 24.54
N LYS A 117 -16.02 1.58 24.26
CA LYS A 117 -16.07 0.84 23.01
C LYS A 117 -17.01 -0.34 23.23
N HIS A 118 -17.99 -0.50 22.36
CA HIS A 118 -18.64 -1.80 22.23
C HIS A 118 -17.78 -2.66 21.29
N ASP A 119 -17.13 -3.67 21.84
CA ASP A 119 -16.19 -4.54 21.13
C ASP A 119 -16.92 -5.60 20.29
N TRP A 120 -16.15 -6.41 19.55
CA TRP A 120 -16.69 -7.42 18.65
C TRP A 120 -17.19 -8.68 19.38
N SER A 121 -16.93 -8.79 20.67
CA SER A 121 -17.37 -9.87 21.55
C SER A 121 -18.61 -9.48 22.37
N ASP A 122 -19.33 -8.43 21.95
CA ASP A 122 -20.52 -7.89 22.62
C ASP A 122 -20.23 -7.34 24.05
N ARG A 123 -18.99 -6.88 24.29
CA ARG A 123 -18.57 -6.31 25.57
C ARG A 123 -18.44 -4.80 25.49
N ARG A 124 -18.81 -4.14 26.58
CA ARG A 124 -18.58 -2.70 26.78
C ARG A 124 -17.26 -2.47 27.49
N ILE A 125 -16.25 -2.01 26.76
CA ILE A 125 -14.90 -1.77 27.28
C ILE A 125 -14.73 -0.27 27.59
N PRO A 126 -14.33 0.12 28.81
CA PRO A 126 -14.03 1.52 29.13
C PRO A 126 -12.79 1.99 28.37
N ILE A 127 -12.89 3.18 27.77
CA ILE A 127 -11.83 3.80 26.97
C ILE A 127 -11.86 5.33 27.15
N ILE A 128 -10.85 6.00 26.63
CA ILE A 128 -10.85 7.44 26.43
C ILE A 128 -11.00 7.70 24.93
N LEU A 129 -11.97 8.54 24.58
CA LEU A 129 -12.17 9.07 23.23
C LEU A 129 -11.40 10.37 23.11
N GLN A 130 -10.34 10.36 22.32
CA GLN A 130 -9.41 11.49 22.18
C GLN A 130 -9.54 12.11 20.79
N ALA A 131 -10.15 13.29 20.71
CA ALA A 131 -10.32 14.04 19.47
C ALA A 131 -9.08 14.91 19.19
N ASN A 132 -8.33 14.55 18.15
CA ASN A 132 -7.15 15.26 17.64
C ASN A 132 -7.51 16.09 16.39
N SER A 133 -6.56 16.86 15.87
CA SER A 133 -6.73 17.61 14.61
C SER A 133 -6.97 16.73 13.37
N TYR A 134 -6.68 15.42 13.43
CA TYR A 134 -6.73 14.52 12.28
C TYR A 134 -7.64 13.29 12.45
N ALA A 135 -7.98 12.90 13.68
CA ALA A 135 -8.70 11.66 13.96
C ALA A 135 -9.40 11.69 15.32
N LEU A 136 -10.41 10.83 15.47
CA LEU A 136 -10.84 10.37 16.79
C LEU A 136 -10.01 9.14 17.17
N GLU A 137 -9.36 9.18 18.32
CA GLU A 137 -8.55 8.06 18.82
C GLU A 137 -9.25 7.32 19.95
N GLN A 138 -9.19 5.99 19.90
CA GLN A 138 -9.51 5.10 21.01
C GLN A 138 -8.25 4.92 21.84
N VAL A 139 -8.27 5.36 23.09
CA VAL A 139 -7.14 5.30 24.01
C VAL A 139 -7.49 4.46 25.23
N ASP A 140 -6.55 3.67 25.75
CA ASP A 140 -6.73 2.90 26.98
C ASP A 140 -6.49 3.76 28.25
N ASN A 141 -6.64 3.16 29.43
CA ASN A 141 -6.40 3.84 30.69
C ASN A 141 -4.91 4.17 30.93
N GLN A 142 -3.99 3.52 30.21
CA GLN A 142 -2.54 3.74 30.26
C GLN A 142 -2.07 4.78 29.23
N GLN A 143 -2.98 5.45 28.53
CA GLN A 143 -2.72 6.44 27.47
C GLN A 143 -2.12 5.84 26.17
N HIS A 144 -2.22 4.53 25.96
CA HIS A 144 -1.86 3.92 24.69
C HIS A 144 -3.00 4.07 23.67
N VAL A 145 -2.65 4.54 22.48
CA VAL A 145 -3.58 4.61 21.35
C VAL A 145 -3.83 3.20 20.80
N LEU A 146 -5.07 2.72 20.95
CA LEU A 146 -5.52 1.41 20.48
C LEU A 146 -6.00 1.43 19.01
N ALA A 147 -6.51 2.57 18.55
CA ALA A 147 -6.86 2.86 17.16
C ALA A 147 -7.09 4.35 16.93
N SER A 148 -6.89 4.77 15.69
CA SER A 148 -7.16 6.14 15.24
C SER A 148 -8.09 6.11 14.02
N TYR A 149 -9.25 6.74 14.17
CA TYR A 149 -10.28 6.88 13.13
C TYR A 149 -10.10 8.23 12.45
N LYS A 150 -9.30 8.24 11.37
CA LYS A 150 -8.97 9.45 10.62
C LYS A 150 -10.24 10.10 10.07
N TYR A 151 -10.41 11.41 10.26
CA TYR A 151 -11.62 12.10 9.82
C TYR A 151 -11.86 11.97 8.32
N LYS A 152 -10.79 11.95 7.51
CA LYS A 152 -10.87 11.73 6.07
C LYS A 152 -11.50 10.40 5.64
N SER A 153 -11.56 9.44 6.55
CA SER A 153 -12.07 8.09 6.31
C SER A 153 -13.39 7.82 7.07
N ILE A 154 -13.93 8.80 7.78
CA ILE A 154 -15.27 8.69 8.38
C ILE A 154 -16.30 9.10 7.32
N LEU A 155 -17.16 8.16 6.95
CA LEU A 155 -18.23 8.41 5.98
C LEU A 155 -19.40 9.16 6.62
N GLN A 156 -19.80 8.72 7.81
CA GLN A 156 -20.89 9.31 8.59
C GLN A 156 -20.84 8.88 10.05
N ILE A 157 -21.49 9.67 10.90
CA ILE A 157 -21.75 9.38 12.30
C ILE A 157 -23.24 9.08 12.47
N ILE A 158 -23.56 7.94 13.09
CA ILE A 158 -24.93 7.45 13.28
C ILE A 158 -25.22 7.35 14.77
N LYS A 159 -26.30 7.96 15.26
CA LYS A 159 -26.71 7.81 16.67
C LYS A 159 -27.43 6.46 16.87
N ILE A 160 -27.23 5.82 18.02
CA ILE A 160 -28.01 4.62 18.36
C ILE A 160 -29.34 5.04 18.97
N SER A 161 -30.39 4.25 18.72
CA SER A 161 -31.70 4.43 19.35
C SER A 161 -31.66 4.20 20.87
N SER A 162 -32.77 4.48 21.57
CA SER A 162 -32.84 4.65 23.04
C SER A 162 -32.29 3.50 23.91
N SER A 163 -32.03 2.31 23.37
CA SER A 163 -31.49 1.17 24.12
C SER A 163 -30.01 1.27 24.48
N TYR A 164 -29.25 2.23 23.91
CA TYR A 164 -27.82 2.39 24.21
C TYR A 164 -27.48 3.84 24.54
N PRO A 165 -27.62 4.27 25.81
CA PRO A 165 -27.43 5.66 26.22
C PRO A 165 -26.05 6.21 25.84
N GLY A 166 -26.05 7.39 25.21
CA GLY A 166 -24.83 8.04 24.71
C GLY A 166 -24.17 7.33 23.53
N GLY A 167 -24.86 6.37 22.90
CA GLY A 167 -24.36 5.53 21.82
C GLY A 167 -24.28 6.24 20.48
N PHE A 168 -23.12 6.10 19.82
CA PHE A 168 -22.93 6.54 18.44
C PHE A 168 -21.98 5.62 17.69
N ILE A 169 -22.18 5.50 16.38
CA ILE A 169 -21.38 4.70 15.46
C ILE A 169 -20.57 5.65 14.59
N ILE A 170 -19.30 5.29 14.39
CA ILE A 170 -18.49 5.78 13.28
C ILE A 170 -18.56 4.74 12.17
N GLU A 171 -19.15 5.10 11.02
CA GLU A 171 -19.06 4.31 9.78
C GLU A 171 -17.77 4.71 9.04
N TYR A 172 -16.87 3.75 8.87
CA TYR A 172 -15.46 4.00 8.57
C TYR A 172 -14.97 3.23 7.33
N GLY A 173 -14.26 3.95 6.46
CA GLY A 173 -13.59 3.43 5.26
C GLY A 173 -14.55 2.96 4.16
N GLU A 174 -14.00 2.59 3.01
CA GLU A 174 -14.76 2.13 1.83
C GLU A 174 -15.60 0.87 2.11
N GLN A 175 -15.13 0.02 3.02
CA GLN A 175 -15.86 -1.18 3.46
C GLN A 175 -17.05 -0.85 4.38
N ARG A 176 -17.21 0.41 4.80
CA ARG A 176 -18.30 0.89 5.68
C ARG A 176 -18.36 0.16 7.02
N ARG A 177 -17.21 -0.15 7.59
CA ARG A 177 -17.14 -0.84 8.89
C ARG A 177 -17.70 0.06 9.97
N ARG A 178 -18.52 -0.48 10.87
CA ARG A 178 -19.20 0.30 11.91
C ARG A 178 -18.53 0.08 13.25
N HIS A 179 -18.14 1.17 13.88
CA HIS A 179 -17.54 1.17 15.21
C HIS A 179 -18.47 1.85 16.21
N LEU A 180 -19.13 1.06 17.05
CA LEU A 180 -19.98 1.57 18.14
C LEU A 180 -19.14 2.04 19.34
N PHE A 181 -19.43 3.26 19.78
CA PHE A 181 -18.91 3.92 20.96
C PHE A 181 -20.06 4.44 21.83
N ALA A 182 -19.78 4.74 23.09
CA ALA A 182 -20.68 5.53 23.92
C ALA A 182 -19.93 6.55 24.79
N SER A 183 -20.51 7.72 24.98
CA SER A 183 -20.03 8.74 25.92
C SER A 183 -21.20 9.58 26.44
N GLU A 184 -21.12 10.04 27.68
CA GLU A 184 -22.11 10.96 28.26
C GLU A 184 -22.12 12.31 27.54
N LYS A 185 -20.96 12.71 26.99
CA LYS A 185 -20.77 13.98 26.27
C LYS A 185 -20.70 13.79 24.76
N TYR A 186 -21.35 12.76 24.22
CA TYR A 186 -21.24 12.41 22.80
C TYR A 186 -21.67 13.55 21.86
N ASP A 187 -22.68 14.35 22.20
CA ASP A 187 -23.08 15.52 21.39
C ASP A 187 -21.97 16.60 21.32
N GLU A 188 -21.35 16.92 22.45
CA GLU A 188 -20.23 17.86 22.53
C GLU A 188 -19.02 17.34 21.75
N LEU A 189 -18.70 16.06 21.91
CA LEU A 189 -17.62 15.38 21.19
C LEU A 189 -17.85 15.41 19.67
N ILE A 190 -19.04 15.04 19.21
CA ILE A 190 -19.37 15.00 17.78
C ILE A 190 -19.27 16.41 17.17
N GLU A 191 -19.80 17.44 17.84
CA GLU A 191 -19.70 18.80 17.33
C GLU A 191 -18.25 19.30 17.30
N TYR A 192 -17.45 18.95 18.31
CA TYR A 192 -16.02 19.24 18.32
C TYR A 192 -15.28 18.53 17.17
N MET A 193 -15.54 17.25 16.92
CA MET A 193 -14.99 16.50 15.79
C MET A 193 -15.33 17.16 14.45
N ARG A 194 -16.59 17.58 14.25
CA ARG A 194 -17.03 18.27 13.02
C ARG A 194 -16.27 19.57 12.81
N LYS A 195 -16.15 20.39 13.86
CA LYS A 195 -15.43 21.66 13.83
C LYS A 195 -13.97 21.46 13.42
N ILE A 196 -13.23 20.57 14.10
CA ILE A 196 -11.79 20.42 13.85
C ILE A 196 -11.49 19.67 12.54
N ALA A 197 -12.33 18.74 12.11
CA ALA A 197 -12.20 18.12 10.78
C ALA A 197 -12.34 19.16 9.66
N GLY A 198 -13.31 20.07 9.80
CA GLY A 198 -13.49 21.19 8.87
C GLY A 198 -12.33 22.19 8.91
N GLU A 199 -11.86 22.56 10.10
CA GLU A 199 -10.79 23.54 10.27
C GLU A 199 -9.42 23.03 9.78
N TYR A 200 -9.04 21.81 10.16
CA TYR A 200 -7.68 21.31 9.97
C TYR A 200 -7.50 20.50 8.70
N ILE A 201 -8.53 19.78 8.23
CA ILE A 201 -8.44 18.93 7.03
C ILE A 201 -9.31 19.47 5.89
N GLY A 202 -10.38 20.22 6.20
CA GLY A 202 -11.30 20.75 5.19
C GLY A 202 -12.44 19.78 4.87
N ILE A 203 -12.79 18.91 5.84
CA ILE A 203 -13.79 17.85 5.65
C ILE A 203 -15.02 18.13 6.52
N ALA A 204 -16.20 18.02 5.90
CA ALA A 204 -17.46 18.07 6.60
C ALA A 204 -17.88 16.68 7.07
N LEU A 205 -17.76 16.40 8.37
CA LEU A 205 -18.27 15.16 8.95
C LEU A 205 -19.81 15.19 9.00
N SER A 206 -20.44 14.23 8.32
CA SER A 206 -21.88 14.08 8.28
C SER A 206 -22.38 13.34 9.52
N VAL A 207 -23.53 13.79 10.05
CA VAL A 207 -24.28 13.09 11.10
C VAL A 207 -25.64 12.78 10.51
N THR A 208 -26.01 11.50 10.45
CA THR A 208 -27.32 11.12 9.91
C THR A 208 -28.44 11.43 10.90
N ASN A 209 -29.62 11.74 10.37
CA ASN A 209 -30.84 11.89 11.16
C ASN A 209 -31.45 10.52 11.54
N GLU A 210 -31.06 9.45 10.84
CA GLU A 210 -31.54 8.10 11.08
C GLU A 210 -30.76 7.46 12.24
N SER A 211 -31.48 6.81 13.16
CA SER A 211 -30.86 6.04 14.24
C SER A 211 -30.80 4.56 13.90
N LEU A 212 -29.72 3.88 14.30
CA LEU A 212 -29.59 2.42 14.15
C LEU A 212 -29.88 1.72 15.49
N SER A 213 -30.57 0.58 15.46
CA SER A 213 -30.72 -0.24 16.68
C SER A 213 -29.44 -0.99 17.02
N THR A 214 -29.29 -1.43 18.27
CA THR A 214 -28.15 -2.27 18.68
C THR A 214 -28.12 -3.60 17.93
N ASN A 215 -29.28 -4.20 17.64
CA ASN A 215 -29.36 -5.44 16.88
C ASN A 215 -28.93 -5.25 15.43
N ASP A 216 -29.42 -4.20 14.77
CA ASP A 216 -29.05 -3.91 13.38
C ASP A 216 -27.56 -3.56 13.28
N PHE A 217 -27.02 -2.83 14.27
CA PHE A 217 -25.59 -2.63 14.38
C PHE A 217 -24.86 -3.98 14.41
N MET A 218 -25.24 -4.91 15.29
CA MET A 218 -24.59 -6.21 15.38
C MET A 218 -24.63 -6.98 14.06
N GLN A 219 -25.74 -6.95 13.33
CA GLN A 219 -25.87 -7.61 12.04
C GLN A 219 -25.06 -6.96 10.91
N THR A 220 -24.77 -5.66 10.99
CA THR A 220 -24.17 -4.88 9.90
C THR A 220 -22.78 -4.31 10.23
N ARG A 221 -22.22 -4.70 11.38
CA ARG A 221 -21.00 -4.09 11.95
C ARG A 221 -19.75 -4.23 11.07
N LEU A 222 -19.70 -5.26 10.23
CA LEU A 222 -18.59 -5.51 9.28
C LEU A 222 -18.79 -4.75 7.95
N GLY A 223 -19.82 -3.89 7.86
CA GLY A 223 -20.14 -3.12 6.67
C GLY A 223 -20.51 -4.04 5.50
N ILE A 224 -19.89 -3.80 4.35
CA ILE A 224 -20.14 -4.56 3.11
C ILE A 224 -19.86 -6.06 3.29
N CYS A 225 -18.92 -6.42 4.17
CA CYS A 225 -18.56 -7.81 4.48
C CYS A 225 -19.52 -8.52 5.44
N SER A 226 -20.66 -7.90 5.81
CA SER A 226 -21.57 -8.49 6.80
C SER A 226 -22.56 -9.52 6.23
N ARG A 227 -22.71 -9.62 4.90
CA ARG A 227 -23.70 -10.55 4.32
C ARG A 227 -23.18 -11.98 4.32
N ASP A 228 -24.10 -12.92 4.29
CA ASP A 228 -23.81 -14.34 4.47
C ASP A 228 -22.86 -14.87 3.38
N GLU A 229 -22.98 -14.41 2.13
CA GLU A 229 -22.07 -14.85 1.05
C GLU A 229 -20.62 -14.38 1.30
N GLN A 230 -20.43 -13.19 1.89
CA GLN A 230 -19.09 -12.71 2.23
C GLN A 230 -18.49 -13.43 3.43
N LEU A 231 -19.32 -13.98 4.32
CA LEU A 231 -18.88 -14.65 5.55
C LEU A 231 -18.76 -16.18 5.41
N THR A 232 -19.36 -16.77 4.39
CA THR A 232 -19.27 -18.22 4.14
C THR A 232 -17.85 -18.59 3.73
N SER A 233 -17.16 -19.33 4.59
CA SER A 233 -15.74 -19.67 4.43
C SER A 233 -15.58 -21.01 3.70
N TYR A 234 -14.66 -21.11 2.74
CA TYR A 234 -14.31 -22.37 2.07
C TYR A 234 -13.00 -22.97 2.56
N VAL A 235 -12.14 -22.18 3.22
CA VAL A 235 -10.91 -22.65 3.87
C VAL A 235 -10.68 -21.89 5.17
N GLU A 236 -10.05 -22.55 6.14
CA GLU A 236 -9.78 -22.02 7.46
C GLU A 236 -8.40 -22.41 7.96
N PHE A 237 -7.68 -21.44 8.52
CA PHE A 237 -6.34 -21.63 9.05
C PHE A 237 -6.25 -21.19 10.50
N LYS A 238 -5.50 -21.94 11.31
CA LYS A 238 -5.20 -21.54 12.69
C LYS A 238 -4.01 -20.59 12.68
N VAL A 239 -4.18 -19.38 13.23
CA VAL A 239 -3.11 -18.36 13.27
C VAL A 239 -2.98 -17.74 14.64
N GLN A 240 -1.79 -17.21 14.94
CA GLN A 240 -1.58 -16.25 16.02
C GLN A 240 -1.52 -14.84 15.43
N LYS A 241 -2.36 -13.94 15.94
CA LYS A 241 -2.38 -12.53 15.53
C LYS A 241 -1.59 -11.67 16.50
N PHE A 242 -0.72 -10.83 15.95
CA PHE A 242 0.02 -9.81 16.69
C PHE A 242 -0.70 -8.47 16.54
N SER A 243 -1.00 -7.82 17.67
CA SER A 243 -1.70 -6.53 17.67
C SER A 243 -1.33 -5.74 18.92
N SER A 244 -1.20 -4.42 18.80
CA SER A 244 -1.00 -3.50 19.94
C SER A 244 -2.12 -3.55 20.99
N ARG A 245 -3.29 -4.13 20.66
CA ARG A 245 -4.41 -4.32 21.58
C ARG A 245 -4.20 -5.45 22.58
N HIS A 246 -3.17 -6.27 22.38
CA HIS A 246 -2.91 -7.45 23.19
C HIS A 246 -1.42 -7.54 23.51
N GLU A 247 -1.09 -7.75 24.78
CA GLU A 247 0.30 -7.94 25.22
C GLU A 247 0.94 -9.19 24.61
N LYS A 248 0.13 -10.23 24.40
CA LYS A 248 0.54 -11.51 23.81
C LYS A 248 -0.22 -11.77 22.51
N PRO A 249 0.37 -12.54 21.57
CA PRO A 249 -0.32 -12.96 20.36
C PRO A 249 -1.61 -13.71 20.69
N VAL A 250 -2.67 -13.47 19.92
CA VAL A 250 -3.99 -14.06 20.18
C VAL A 250 -4.35 -15.05 19.09
N ARG A 251 -4.91 -16.20 19.49
CA ARG A 251 -5.40 -17.22 18.56
C ARG A 251 -6.60 -16.70 17.75
N ARG A 252 -6.58 -16.93 16.44
CA ARG A 252 -7.67 -16.65 15.50
C ARG A 252 -7.83 -17.81 14.54
N LEU A 253 -9.04 -17.99 14.02
CA LEU A 253 -9.24 -18.69 12.76
C LEU A 253 -9.21 -17.63 11.66
N LEU A 254 -8.30 -17.79 10.70
CA LEU A 254 -8.21 -16.95 9.51
C LEU A 254 -8.88 -17.70 8.36
N CYS A 255 -10.02 -17.21 7.93
CA CYS A 255 -10.89 -17.87 6.98
C CYS A 255 -10.95 -17.09 5.67
N LEU A 256 -11.09 -17.78 4.54
CA LEU A 256 -11.32 -17.15 3.23
C LEU A 256 -12.71 -17.50 2.71
N SER A 257 -13.43 -16.50 2.22
CA SER A 257 -14.57 -16.62 1.34
C SER A 257 -14.18 -16.20 -0.09
N GLU A 258 -15.10 -16.28 -1.04
CA GLU A 258 -14.85 -15.88 -2.44
C GLU A 258 -14.38 -14.42 -2.60
N SER A 259 -14.68 -13.57 -1.61
CA SER A 259 -14.41 -12.12 -1.71
C SER A 259 -13.79 -11.51 -0.45
N CYS A 260 -13.73 -12.23 0.67
CA CYS A 260 -13.25 -11.70 1.94
C CYS A 260 -12.25 -12.61 2.65
N ILE A 261 -11.33 -11.98 3.36
CA ILE A 261 -10.59 -12.59 4.46
C ILE A 261 -11.29 -12.26 5.77
N ILE A 262 -11.51 -13.26 6.61
CA ILE A 262 -12.33 -13.16 7.83
C ILE A 262 -11.51 -13.68 9.01
N GLU A 263 -11.47 -12.92 10.10
CA GLU A 263 -10.99 -13.40 11.40
C GLU A 263 -12.18 -13.86 12.23
N ARG A 264 -12.17 -15.12 12.68
CA ARG A 264 -13.15 -15.66 13.62
C ARG A 264 -12.55 -15.92 14.99
N ASP A 265 -13.40 -15.81 16.00
CA ASP A 265 -13.08 -16.30 17.34
C ASP A 265 -13.07 -17.84 17.33
N PRO A 266 -11.97 -18.52 17.73
CA PRO A 266 -11.94 -19.98 17.76
C PRO A 266 -12.95 -20.62 18.72
N ALA A 267 -13.42 -19.92 19.75
CA ALA A 267 -14.32 -20.46 20.76
C ALA A 267 -15.80 -20.33 20.38
N THR A 268 -16.19 -19.19 19.78
CA THR A 268 -17.59 -18.91 19.43
C THR A 268 -17.87 -18.97 17.93
N TYR A 269 -16.82 -19.08 17.11
CA TYR A 269 -16.87 -19.00 15.65
C TYR A 269 -17.42 -17.66 15.10
N CYS A 270 -17.72 -16.68 15.96
CA CYS A 270 -18.22 -15.39 15.54
C CYS A 270 -17.17 -14.62 14.73
N PRO A 271 -17.56 -13.93 13.63
CA PRO A 271 -16.65 -13.08 12.88
C PRO A 271 -16.30 -11.83 13.70
N ILE A 272 -15.01 -11.65 13.94
CA ILE A 272 -14.41 -10.53 14.69
C ILE A 272 -14.08 -9.39 13.74
N CYS A 273 -13.54 -9.71 12.58
CA CYS A 273 -13.09 -8.75 11.58
C CYS A 273 -13.20 -9.39 10.19
N ALA A 274 -13.43 -8.58 9.17
CA ALA A 274 -13.37 -9.01 7.79
C ALA A 274 -12.80 -7.88 6.93
N HIS A 275 -12.09 -8.24 5.86
CA HIS A 275 -11.60 -7.33 4.85
C HIS A 275 -11.87 -7.94 3.47
N LEU A 276 -12.18 -7.10 2.47
CA LEU A 276 -12.27 -7.54 1.08
C LEU A 276 -10.90 -7.99 0.59
N LEU A 277 -10.82 -9.12 -0.11
CA LEU A 277 -9.60 -9.59 -0.76
C LEU A 277 -9.09 -8.57 -1.80
N LYS A 278 -10.02 -7.85 -2.43
CA LYS A 278 -9.71 -6.74 -3.35
C LYS A 278 -8.98 -5.56 -2.71
N SER A 279 -9.07 -5.39 -1.39
CA SER A 279 -8.39 -4.32 -0.66
C SER A 279 -6.94 -4.64 -0.30
N ILE A 280 -6.47 -5.88 -0.54
CA ILE A 280 -5.09 -6.28 -0.24
C ILE A 280 -4.15 -5.68 -1.29
N ILE A 281 -3.14 -4.94 -0.86
CA ILE A 281 -2.08 -4.43 -1.75
C ILE A 281 -1.04 -5.53 -1.98
N CYS A 282 -0.54 -6.08 -0.87
CA CYS A 282 0.50 -7.10 -0.88
C CYS A 282 0.51 -7.86 0.45
N MET A 283 1.22 -8.97 0.44
CA MET A 283 1.59 -9.70 1.65
C MET A 283 3.10 -9.69 1.82
N THR A 284 3.58 -9.79 3.06
CA THR A 284 5.00 -9.96 3.34
C THR A 284 5.24 -11.34 3.91
N ARG A 285 6.12 -12.12 3.27
CA ARG A 285 6.68 -13.37 3.81
C ARG A 285 7.95 -12.99 4.58
N ASP A 286 7.95 -13.15 5.91
CA ASP A 286 9.13 -12.74 6.70
C ASP A 286 10.29 -13.72 6.46
N GLU A 287 11.40 -13.22 5.94
CA GLU A 287 12.60 -14.03 5.66
C GLU A 287 13.32 -14.49 6.93
N ASN A 288 13.09 -13.84 8.08
CA ASN A 288 13.76 -14.18 9.34
C ASN A 288 12.89 -15.03 10.26
N ASP A 289 11.60 -15.18 9.94
CA ASP A 289 10.65 -15.98 10.73
C ASP A 289 9.79 -16.85 9.78
N PRO A 290 10.00 -18.18 9.78
CA PRO A 290 9.36 -19.10 8.84
C PRO A 290 7.84 -19.19 9.01
N GLN A 291 7.28 -18.65 10.09
CA GLN A 291 5.84 -18.69 10.35
C GLN A 291 5.17 -17.34 10.16
N LYS A 292 5.92 -16.25 10.19
CA LYS A 292 5.37 -14.90 10.25
C LYS A 292 5.10 -14.31 8.87
N PHE A 293 3.95 -13.64 8.77
CA PHE A 293 3.54 -12.91 7.58
C PHE A 293 2.74 -11.67 7.94
N THR A 294 2.68 -10.72 7.01
CA THR A 294 1.88 -9.49 7.14
C THR A 294 0.97 -9.35 5.93
N ILE A 295 -0.24 -8.88 6.14
CA ILE A 295 -1.16 -8.46 5.07
C ILE A 295 -1.27 -6.94 5.13
N VAL A 296 -1.05 -6.28 4.00
CA VAL A 296 -1.12 -4.81 3.87
C VAL A 296 -2.32 -4.43 3.01
N TYR A 297 -3.16 -3.54 3.53
CA TYR A 297 -4.41 -3.11 2.91
C TYR A 297 -4.36 -1.67 2.40
N GLU A 298 -5.26 -1.34 1.47
CA GLU A 298 -5.35 -0.04 0.77
C GLU A 298 -5.47 1.19 1.69
N ASP A 299 -6.00 1.02 2.90
CA ASP A 299 -6.13 2.06 3.91
C ASP A 299 -4.85 2.29 4.73
N ASN A 300 -3.75 1.65 4.33
CA ASN A 300 -2.48 1.54 5.04
C ASN A 300 -2.55 0.75 6.36
N GLU A 301 -3.64 0.02 6.63
CA GLU A 301 -3.62 -0.95 7.71
C GLU A 301 -2.71 -2.14 7.35
N SER A 302 -1.98 -2.64 8.35
CA SER A 302 -1.24 -3.88 8.24
C SER A 302 -1.66 -4.84 9.36
N LYS A 303 -1.87 -6.11 9.05
CA LYS A 303 -2.17 -7.16 10.04
C LYS A 303 -1.07 -8.20 10.03
N VAL A 304 -0.50 -8.47 11.20
CA VAL A 304 0.64 -9.39 11.36
C VAL A 304 0.16 -10.68 12.01
N TYR A 305 0.55 -11.81 11.42
CA TYR A 305 0.16 -13.14 11.84
C TYR A 305 1.37 -14.08 11.87
N SER A 306 1.26 -15.18 12.61
CA SER A 306 2.11 -16.34 12.45
C SER A 306 1.31 -17.64 12.34
N SER A 307 1.80 -18.58 11.53
CA SER A 307 1.25 -19.92 11.38
C SER A 307 2.29 -20.90 10.88
N ALA A 308 2.18 -22.18 11.28
CA ALA A 308 2.94 -23.27 10.66
C ALA A 308 2.55 -23.48 9.18
N GLU A 309 1.36 -23.04 8.78
CA GLU A 309 0.84 -23.12 7.41
C GLU A 309 1.01 -21.78 6.66
N ARG A 310 1.98 -20.93 7.05
CA ARG A 310 2.19 -19.58 6.49
C ARG A 310 2.12 -19.57 4.97
N ASP A 311 2.89 -20.45 4.34
CA ASP A 311 3.10 -20.46 2.90
C ASP A 311 1.83 -20.94 2.16
N LEU A 312 1.08 -21.89 2.73
CA LEU A 312 -0.22 -22.31 2.23
C LEU A 312 -1.27 -21.19 2.36
N ILE A 313 -1.24 -20.42 3.46
CA ILE A 313 -2.11 -19.25 3.66
C ILE A 313 -1.82 -18.20 2.59
N LEU A 314 -0.54 -17.88 2.38
CA LEU A 314 -0.11 -16.88 1.41
C LEU A 314 -0.53 -17.29 -0.02
N ALA A 315 -0.34 -18.56 -0.40
CA ALA A 315 -0.79 -19.07 -1.71
C ALA A 315 -2.32 -18.95 -1.86
N SER A 316 -3.07 -19.42 -0.85
CA SER A 316 -4.54 -19.34 -0.85
C SER A 316 -5.05 -17.90 -0.92
N LEU A 317 -4.38 -16.96 -0.25
CA LEU A 317 -4.71 -15.54 -0.29
C LEU A 317 -4.41 -14.92 -1.66
N MET A 318 -3.30 -15.29 -2.28
CA MET A 318 -2.93 -14.82 -3.61
C MET A 318 -3.94 -15.27 -4.65
N ASP A 319 -4.30 -16.55 -4.63
CA ASP A 319 -5.28 -17.13 -5.55
C ASP A 319 -6.67 -16.55 -5.32
N GLY A 320 -7.14 -16.53 -4.07
CA GLY A 320 -8.44 -15.95 -3.71
C GLY A 320 -8.53 -14.46 -4.07
N SER A 321 -7.45 -13.70 -3.86
CA SER A 321 -7.41 -12.28 -4.21
C SER A 321 -7.46 -12.08 -5.72
N ARG A 322 -6.68 -12.82 -6.50
CA ARG A 322 -6.70 -12.77 -7.97
C ARG A 322 -8.06 -13.17 -8.53
N ALA A 323 -8.67 -14.24 -8.01
CA ALA A 323 -10.01 -14.70 -8.37
C ALA A 323 -11.08 -13.64 -8.07
N SER A 324 -10.93 -12.86 -6.99
CA SER A 324 -11.80 -11.72 -6.67
C SER A 324 -11.59 -10.48 -7.57
N GLY A 325 -10.69 -10.56 -8.55
CA GLY A 325 -10.37 -9.48 -9.49
C GLY A 325 -9.21 -8.57 -9.06
N ASN A 326 -8.46 -8.94 -8.03
CA ASN A 326 -7.28 -8.18 -7.60
C ASN A 326 -6.01 -8.67 -8.31
N LEU A 327 -5.78 -8.17 -9.51
CA LEU A 327 -4.60 -8.53 -10.32
C LEU A 327 -3.29 -7.89 -9.83
N ASN A 328 -3.37 -6.98 -8.84
CA ASN A 328 -2.22 -6.23 -8.34
C ASN A 328 -1.57 -6.81 -7.08
N VAL A 329 -2.21 -7.80 -6.48
CA VAL A 329 -1.71 -8.49 -5.28
C VAL A 329 -0.40 -9.23 -5.58
N HIS A 330 0.55 -9.11 -4.67
CA HIS A 330 1.87 -9.75 -4.75
C HIS A 330 2.44 -10.00 -3.35
N VAL A 331 3.49 -10.81 -3.28
CA VAL A 331 4.22 -11.12 -2.05
C VAL A 331 5.53 -10.33 -2.04
N LEU A 332 6.03 -9.96 -0.86
CA LEU A 332 7.32 -9.32 -0.64
C LEU A 332 8.10 -10.10 0.43
N GLY A 333 9.42 -10.23 0.29
CA GLY A 333 10.30 -10.83 1.31
C GLY A 333 10.65 -9.87 2.45
N SER A 334 10.25 -8.60 2.34
CA SER A 334 10.54 -7.57 3.33
C SER A 334 9.34 -6.67 3.59
N SER A 335 9.41 -5.88 4.66
CA SER A 335 8.32 -4.98 5.04
C SER A 335 8.02 -3.95 3.96
N TYR A 336 6.72 -3.65 3.79
CA TYR A 336 6.26 -2.64 2.86
C TYR A 336 6.83 -1.25 3.17
N GLN A 337 7.26 -0.51 2.16
CA GLN A 337 7.98 0.76 2.32
C GLN A 337 7.20 1.94 1.76
N TYR A 338 6.40 2.56 2.63
CA TYR A 338 5.54 3.70 2.30
C TYR A 338 6.30 4.91 1.73
N SER A 339 7.58 5.09 2.09
CA SER A 339 8.40 6.23 1.65
C SER A 339 8.73 6.24 0.16
N PHE A 340 8.65 5.08 -0.50
CA PHE A 340 8.90 4.98 -1.95
C PHE A 340 7.68 5.34 -2.79
N ARG A 341 6.47 5.32 -2.21
CA ARG A 341 5.23 5.73 -2.89
C ARG A 341 5.22 7.24 -3.10
N LEU A 342 4.62 7.68 -4.21
CA LEU A 342 4.41 9.10 -4.52
C LEU A 342 2.94 9.49 -4.49
N LEU A 343 2.03 8.53 -4.40
CA LEU A 343 0.59 8.73 -4.33
C LEU A 343 -0.01 7.71 -3.35
N PRO A 344 -1.17 8.03 -2.74
CA PRO A 344 -1.95 7.04 -1.98
C PRO A 344 -2.27 5.79 -2.80
N HIS A 345 -2.64 4.71 -2.12
CA HIS A 345 -3.13 3.50 -2.77
C HIS A 345 -4.40 3.76 -3.57
N GLY A 346 -4.56 3.06 -4.70
CA GLY A 346 -5.67 3.27 -5.65
C GLY A 346 -5.43 4.38 -6.68
N PHE A 347 -4.47 5.28 -6.47
CA PHE A 347 -4.12 6.33 -7.43
C PHE A 347 -2.97 5.90 -8.34
N LEU A 348 -3.05 6.29 -9.61
CA LEU A 348 -2.04 6.04 -10.63
C LEU A 348 -1.23 7.31 -10.88
N LEU A 349 0.06 7.14 -11.16
CA LEU A 349 0.88 8.25 -11.67
C LEU A 349 0.31 8.75 -12.98
N ASP A 350 0.50 10.04 -13.29
CA ASP A 350 0.31 10.52 -14.66
C ASP A 350 1.42 9.99 -15.59
N GLU A 351 1.17 10.08 -16.90
CA GLU A 351 2.06 9.55 -17.94
C GLU A 351 3.51 10.08 -17.83
N ASP A 352 3.68 11.37 -17.57
CA ASP A 352 5.00 11.98 -17.43
C ASP A 352 5.76 11.44 -16.22
N SER A 353 5.06 11.22 -15.10
CA SER A 353 5.63 10.74 -13.85
C SER A 353 5.95 9.25 -13.93
N GLU A 354 5.11 8.43 -14.58
CA GLU A 354 5.41 7.03 -14.90
C GLU A 354 6.66 6.93 -15.80
N SER A 355 6.71 7.75 -16.86
CA SER A 355 7.88 7.84 -17.74
C SER A 355 9.14 8.27 -16.99
N LEU A 356 9.02 9.18 -16.02
CA LEU A 356 10.14 9.64 -15.20
C LEU A 356 10.71 8.52 -14.32
N CYS A 357 9.88 7.62 -13.80
CA CYS A 357 10.35 6.44 -13.07
C CYS A 357 11.25 5.54 -13.95
N MET A 358 10.88 5.34 -15.23
CA MET A 358 11.72 4.60 -16.18
C MET A 358 13.03 5.35 -16.50
N ARG A 359 12.97 6.66 -16.74
CA ARG A 359 14.17 7.47 -17.01
C ARG A 359 15.16 7.46 -15.85
N HIS A 360 14.67 7.47 -14.61
CA HIS A 360 15.50 7.32 -13.41
C HIS A 360 16.27 6.01 -13.39
N ILE A 361 15.65 4.89 -13.79
CA ILE A 361 16.35 3.60 -13.86
C ILE A 361 17.41 3.61 -14.97
N ILE A 362 17.08 4.14 -16.15
CA ILE A 362 17.99 4.21 -17.30
C ILE A 362 19.22 5.07 -16.95
N SER A 363 18.97 6.27 -16.42
CA SER A 363 19.99 7.24 -16.05
C SER A 363 19.75 7.70 -14.61
N PRO A 364 20.30 6.98 -13.62
CA PRO A 364 20.19 7.34 -12.21
C PRO A 364 20.68 8.76 -11.96
N PRO A 365 19.91 9.59 -11.23
CA PRO A 365 20.41 10.89 -10.79
C PRO A 365 21.69 10.73 -9.95
N PRO A 366 22.58 11.75 -9.96
CA PRO A 366 23.85 11.68 -9.24
C PRO A 366 23.68 11.32 -7.76
N GLY A 367 24.48 10.37 -7.28
CA GLY A 367 24.47 9.92 -5.88
C GLY A 367 23.40 8.88 -5.55
N LEU A 368 22.50 8.54 -6.47
CA LEU A 368 21.47 7.52 -6.27
C LEU A 368 21.84 6.19 -6.92
N LYS A 369 21.48 5.10 -6.24
CA LYS A 369 21.70 3.74 -6.72
C LYS A 369 20.51 3.27 -7.57
N ARG A 370 20.79 2.60 -8.69
CA ARG A 370 19.75 2.06 -9.57
C ARG A 370 18.82 1.08 -8.84
N CYS A 371 19.34 0.26 -7.92
CA CYS A 371 18.52 -0.65 -7.10
C CYS A 371 17.41 0.06 -6.29
N ASP A 372 17.67 1.26 -5.77
CA ASP A 372 16.66 2.03 -5.02
C ASP A 372 15.63 2.67 -5.97
N LEU A 373 16.06 3.03 -7.19
CA LEU A 373 15.17 3.54 -8.24
C LEU A 373 14.27 2.43 -8.80
N ILE A 374 14.78 1.21 -8.89
CA ILE A 374 14.00 0.00 -9.23
C ILE A 374 12.92 -0.25 -8.17
N ARG A 375 13.27 -0.21 -6.88
CA ARG A 375 12.28 -0.33 -5.80
C ARG A 375 11.22 0.75 -5.90
N ARG A 376 11.65 2.01 -6.05
CA ARG A 376 10.75 3.14 -6.22
C ARG A 376 9.80 2.97 -7.41
N PHE A 377 10.29 2.46 -8.53
CA PHE A 377 9.45 2.09 -9.67
C PHE A 377 8.40 1.05 -9.26
N ASN A 378 8.79 -0.06 -8.63
CA ASN A 378 7.87 -1.12 -8.22
C ASN A 378 6.76 -0.65 -7.26
N PHE A 379 7.07 0.31 -6.37
CA PHE A 379 6.07 0.85 -5.45
C PHE A 379 5.04 1.75 -6.16
N ASN A 380 5.41 2.42 -7.26
CA ASN A 380 4.53 3.37 -7.95
C ASN A 380 3.84 2.81 -9.19
N ILE A 381 4.36 1.73 -9.77
CA ILE A 381 3.77 1.08 -10.94
C ILE A 381 2.94 -0.14 -10.49
N PRO A 382 1.68 -0.27 -10.93
CA PRO A 382 0.85 -1.43 -10.65
C PRO A 382 1.59 -2.74 -10.93
N TYR A 383 1.32 -3.78 -10.14
CA TYR A 383 1.93 -5.08 -10.37
C TYR A 383 1.53 -5.63 -11.75
N SER A 384 0.32 -5.32 -12.23
CA SER A 384 -0.15 -5.65 -13.58
C SER A 384 0.61 -4.96 -14.73
N GLY A 385 1.52 -4.02 -14.45
CA GLY A 385 2.36 -3.36 -15.45
C GLY A 385 2.13 -1.86 -15.58
N LEU A 386 2.72 -1.28 -16.62
CA LEU A 386 2.67 0.15 -16.95
C LEU A 386 1.25 0.58 -17.39
N THR A 387 0.80 1.73 -16.89
CA THR A 387 -0.52 2.30 -17.19
C THR A 387 -0.56 2.91 -18.59
N TYR A 388 0.52 3.59 -18.99
CA TYR A 388 0.63 4.33 -20.25
C TYR A 388 1.65 3.67 -21.18
N SER A 389 1.46 2.37 -21.43
CA SER A 389 2.35 1.59 -22.30
C SER A 389 2.00 1.67 -23.80
N VAL A 390 0.75 2.02 -24.12
CA VAL A 390 0.27 2.22 -25.49
C VAL A 390 0.06 3.71 -25.71
N SER A 391 0.76 4.27 -26.69
CA SER A 391 0.54 5.65 -27.13
C SER A 391 -0.91 5.81 -27.58
N GLN A 392 -1.68 6.72 -26.97
CA GLN A 392 -2.98 7.13 -27.49
C GLN A 392 -2.81 7.62 -28.94
N GLU A 393 -3.73 7.29 -29.84
CA GLU A 393 -3.68 7.76 -31.22
C GLU A 393 -3.74 9.30 -31.24
N GLY A 394 -2.63 9.93 -31.61
CA GLY A 394 -2.50 11.39 -31.64
C GLY A 394 -1.19 11.79 -32.32
N PHE A 395 -1.19 12.91 -33.03
CA PHE A 395 -0.04 13.38 -33.82
C PHE A 395 1.24 13.59 -32.98
N PHE A 396 1.10 13.75 -31.67
CA PHE A 396 2.17 13.99 -30.70
C PHE A 396 2.42 12.83 -29.74
N SER A 397 1.81 11.65 -29.94
CA SER A 397 2.06 10.54 -29.01
C SER A 397 3.42 9.91 -29.26
N GLU A 398 4.32 10.05 -28.28
CA GLU A 398 5.60 9.36 -28.31
C GLU A 398 5.36 7.86 -28.14
N ASN A 399 5.80 7.06 -29.11
CA ASN A 399 5.92 5.62 -28.92
C ASN A 399 6.91 5.34 -27.77
N LYS A 400 6.38 4.95 -26.61
CA LYS A 400 7.18 4.67 -25.40
C LYS A 400 7.96 3.36 -25.48
N GLY A 401 7.81 2.58 -26.55
CA GLY A 401 8.50 1.30 -26.71
C GLY A 401 10.01 1.40 -26.56
N LYS A 402 10.65 2.46 -27.09
CA LYS A 402 12.10 2.69 -26.90
C LYS A 402 12.47 2.95 -25.42
N LEU A 403 11.64 3.72 -24.71
CA LEU A 403 11.84 4.00 -23.29
C LEU A 403 11.70 2.73 -22.45
N ILE A 404 10.69 1.91 -22.75
CA ILE A 404 10.45 0.62 -22.09
C ILE A 404 11.63 -0.33 -22.33
N ILE A 405 12.08 -0.46 -23.58
CA ILE A 405 13.22 -1.33 -23.94
C ILE A 405 14.51 -0.83 -23.27
N GLY A 406 14.80 0.47 -23.29
CA GLY A 406 15.97 1.02 -22.61
C GLY A 406 15.94 0.79 -21.09
N CYS A 407 14.76 0.90 -20.48
CA CYS A 407 14.56 0.56 -19.07
C CYS A 407 14.81 -0.93 -18.80
N LEU A 408 14.25 -1.80 -19.65
CA LEU A 408 14.44 -3.24 -19.58
C LEU A 408 15.92 -3.62 -19.66
N GLU A 409 16.67 -3.05 -20.60
CA GLU A 409 18.12 -3.27 -20.73
C GLU A 409 18.90 -2.82 -19.51
N ALA A 410 18.54 -1.65 -18.94
CA ALA A 410 19.17 -1.13 -17.73
C ALA A 410 18.92 -2.04 -16.52
N VAL A 411 17.71 -2.58 -16.37
CA VAL A 411 17.37 -3.50 -15.28
C VAL A 411 18.06 -4.86 -15.47
N LEU A 412 18.10 -5.40 -16.68
CA LEU A 412 18.81 -6.65 -17.00
C LEU A 412 20.33 -6.54 -16.82
N GLY A 413 20.87 -5.32 -16.90
CA GLY A 413 22.30 -5.06 -16.71
C GLY A 413 22.75 -5.02 -15.24
N GLU A 414 21.83 -4.95 -14.28
CA GLU A 414 22.19 -4.98 -12.87
C GLU A 414 22.57 -6.39 -12.42
N LEU A 415 23.68 -6.49 -11.70
CA LEU A 415 24.14 -7.71 -11.04
C LEU A 415 24.53 -7.34 -9.60
N TYR A 416 24.08 -8.15 -8.65
CA TYR A 416 24.32 -7.91 -7.23
C TYR A 416 25.19 -9.03 -6.64
N PRO A 417 26.19 -8.72 -5.79
CA PRO A 417 26.98 -9.73 -5.11
C PRO A 417 26.11 -10.65 -4.24
N VAL A 418 26.38 -11.96 -4.26
CA VAL A 418 25.60 -12.98 -3.52
C VAL A 418 25.78 -12.84 -2.00
N ASP A 419 26.94 -12.37 -1.56
CA ASP A 419 27.34 -12.21 -0.17
C ASP A 419 26.81 -10.91 0.48
N GLU A 420 26.21 -10.01 -0.29
CA GLU A 420 25.64 -8.79 0.26
C GLU A 420 24.35 -9.09 1.04
N ILE A 421 24.25 -8.61 2.29
CA ILE A 421 23.08 -8.80 3.17
C ILE A 421 21.76 -8.39 2.49
N SER A 422 21.80 -7.38 1.62
CA SER A 422 20.61 -6.87 0.91
C SER A 422 20.38 -7.50 -0.47
N SER A 423 21.20 -8.46 -0.87
CA SER A 423 21.19 -9.05 -2.22
C SER A 423 19.83 -9.62 -2.59
N VAL A 424 19.22 -10.42 -1.71
CA VAL A 424 17.87 -11.00 -1.91
C VAL A 424 16.84 -9.89 -2.20
N SER A 425 16.78 -8.83 -1.38
CA SER A 425 15.82 -7.74 -1.59
C SER A 425 16.04 -6.96 -2.90
N LYS A 426 17.29 -6.85 -3.37
CA LYS A 426 17.62 -6.19 -4.63
C LYS A 426 17.26 -7.05 -5.83
N CYS A 427 17.57 -8.34 -5.76
CA CYS A 427 17.22 -9.35 -6.76
C CYS A 427 15.69 -9.48 -6.92
N GLU A 428 14.95 -9.56 -5.81
CA GLU A 428 13.49 -9.53 -5.80
C GLU A 428 12.95 -8.28 -6.50
N ALA A 429 13.45 -7.09 -6.12
CA ALA A 429 13.02 -5.84 -6.75
C ALA A 429 13.35 -5.79 -8.25
N GLN A 430 14.50 -6.33 -8.66
CA GLN A 430 14.87 -6.45 -10.08
C GLN A 430 13.86 -7.31 -10.85
N LEU A 431 13.53 -8.50 -10.35
CA LEU A 431 12.58 -9.42 -10.97
C LEU A 431 11.17 -8.84 -11.05
N TYR A 432 10.71 -8.17 -10.00
CA TYR A 432 9.42 -7.49 -9.98
C TYR A 432 9.34 -6.27 -10.89
N CYS A 433 10.46 -5.61 -11.17
CA CYS A 433 10.53 -4.55 -12.16
C CYS A 433 10.45 -5.13 -13.57
N LEU A 434 11.23 -6.18 -13.87
CA LEU A 434 11.17 -6.90 -15.14
C LEU A 434 9.77 -7.41 -15.45
N ARG A 435 9.09 -8.02 -14.47
CA ARG A 435 7.70 -8.48 -14.61
C ARG A 435 6.76 -7.37 -15.09
N ARG A 436 6.83 -6.19 -14.46
CA ARG A 436 6.00 -5.03 -14.83
C ARG A 436 6.33 -4.48 -16.21
N LEU A 437 7.60 -4.51 -16.61
CA LEU A 437 8.05 -4.08 -17.93
C LEU A 437 7.57 -5.07 -19.01
N PHE A 438 7.74 -6.37 -18.78
CA PHE A 438 7.29 -7.44 -19.69
C PHE A 438 5.77 -7.51 -19.84
N ALA A 439 5.01 -7.06 -18.84
CA ALA A 439 3.55 -6.94 -18.95
C ALA A 439 3.10 -5.99 -20.09
N SER A 440 3.93 -5.00 -20.46
CA SER A 440 3.63 -4.08 -21.58
C SER A 440 3.82 -4.74 -22.94
N LYS A 441 3.11 -4.26 -23.98
CA LYS A 441 3.28 -4.76 -25.36
C LYS A 441 4.72 -4.71 -25.83
N SER A 442 5.40 -3.57 -25.68
CA SER A 442 6.79 -3.42 -26.11
C SER A 442 7.76 -4.28 -25.31
N GLY A 443 7.56 -4.42 -24.00
CA GLY A 443 8.38 -5.30 -23.17
C GLY A 443 8.19 -6.77 -23.53
N PHE A 444 6.95 -7.23 -23.67
CA PHE A 444 6.61 -8.60 -24.03
C PHE A 444 7.23 -9.01 -25.37
N GLN A 445 7.12 -8.15 -26.38
CA GLN A 445 7.70 -8.38 -27.70
C GLN A 445 9.23 -8.34 -27.68
N ALA A 446 9.82 -7.48 -26.85
CA ALA A 446 11.27 -7.30 -26.80
C ALA A 446 12.03 -8.58 -26.44
N PHE A 447 11.42 -9.49 -25.67
CA PHE A 447 12.07 -10.75 -25.29
C PHE A 447 12.55 -11.57 -26.50
N THR A 448 11.77 -11.62 -27.58
CA THR A 448 12.13 -12.36 -28.81
C THR A 448 12.51 -11.45 -29.98
N ALA A 449 12.07 -10.18 -29.98
CA ALA A 449 12.31 -9.25 -31.08
C ALA A 449 13.56 -8.37 -30.91
N VAL A 450 14.05 -8.16 -29.68
CA VAL A 450 15.21 -7.29 -29.41
C VAL A 450 16.43 -8.17 -29.07
N ALA A 451 17.48 -8.01 -29.87
CA ALA A 451 18.71 -8.79 -29.73
C ALA A 451 19.34 -8.62 -28.33
N GLY A 452 19.80 -9.72 -27.73
CA GLY A 452 20.51 -9.72 -26.45
C GLY A 452 19.61 -9.76 -25.21
N ILE A 453 18.32 -9.41 -25.31
CA ILE A 453 17.39 -9.43 -24.17
C ILE A 453 17.20 -10.86 -23.66
N ARG A 454 16.95 -11.81 -24.57
CA ARG A 454 16.75 -13.22 -24.23
C ARG A 454 17.96 -13.81 -23.52
N GLU A 455 19.15 -13.57 -24.05
CA GLU A 455 20.41 -14.09 -23.53
C GLU A 455 20.71 -13.50 -22.14
N LYS A 456 20.55 -12.18 -21.97
CA LYS A 456 20.70 -11.52 -20.67
C LYS A 456 19.72 -12.05 -19.64
N LEU A 457 18.45 -12.22 -20.02
CA LEU A 457 17.43 -12.77 -19.13
C LEU A 457 17.75 -14.22 -18.74
N GLY A 458 18.16 -15.07 -19.68
CA GLY A 458 18.55 -16.45 -19.39
C GLY A 458 19.69 -16.54 -18.39
N ASN A 459 20.74 -15.72 -18.57
CA ASN A 459 21.84 -15.63 -17.62
C ASN A 459 21.38 -15.15 -16.24
N LEU A 460 20.52 -14.14 -16.18
CA LEU A 460 19.95 -13.63 -14.94
C LEU A 460 19.17 -14.72 -14.20
N VAL A 461 18.30 -15.45 -14.89
CA VAL A 461 17.51 -16.55 -14.30
C VAL A 461 18.42 -17.61 -13.69
N ILE A 462 19.50 -18.01 -14.39
CA ILE A 462 20.48 -18.97 -13.86
C ILE A 462 21.14 -18.44 -12.57
N ILE A 463 21.50 -17.16 -12.53
CA ILE A 463 22.08 -16.53 -11.34
C ILE A 463 21.07 -16.51 -10.20
N MET A 464 19.81 -16.15 -10.47
CA MET A 464 18.74 -16.04 -9.47
C MET A 464 18.42 -17.40 -8.83
N LEU A 465 18.23 -18.44 -9.64
CA LEU A 465 17.90 -19.79 -9.12
C LEU A 465 19.07 -20.41 -8.34
N LYS A 466 20.32 -20.03 -8.64
CA LYS A 466 21.50 -20.45 -7.86
C LYS A 466 21.55 -19.83 -6.45
N LEU A 467 20.80 -18.77 -6.17
CA LEU A 467 20.69 -18.21 -4.82
C LEU A 467 19.97 -19.17 -3.86
N ALA A 468 19.20 -20.13 -4.39
CA ALA A 468 18.47 -21.13 -3.61
C ALA A 468 17.61 -20.52 -2.48
N ASN A 469 16.99 -19.37 -2.75
CA ASN A 469 16.13 -18.64 -1.83
C ASN A 469 14.69 -18.66 -2.34
N GLU A 470 13.72 -19.03 -1.48
CA GLU A 470 12.35 -19.27 -1.93
C GLU A 470 11.66 -18.01 -2.48
N MET A 471 11.95 -16.82 -1.94
CA MET A 471 11.39 -15.57 -2.45
C MET A 471 11.93 -15.22 -3.84
N ILE A 472 13.21 -15.48 -4.09
CA ILE A 472 13.80 -15.29 -5.42
C ILE A 472 13.26 -16.30 -6.42
N ASP A 473 13.10 -17.55 -6.01
CA ASP A 473 12.49 -18.59 -6.85
C ASP A 473 11.08 -18.16 -7.27
N HIS A 474 10.25 -17.76 -6.30
CA HIS A 474 8.90 -17.26 -6.56
C HIS A 474 8.87 -16.02 -7.48
N ALA A 475 9.68 -15.01 -7.18
CA ALA A 475 9.74 -13.79 -8.00
C ALA A 475 10.23 -14.06 -9.43
N THR A 476 11.15 -15.03 -9.59
CA THR A 476 11.67 -15.47 -10.88
C THR A 476 10.56 -16.10 -11.70
N VAL A 477 9.78 -16.99 -11.08
CA VAL A 477 8.64 -17.63 -11.72
C VAL A 477 7.58 -16.63 -12.12
N GLU A 478 7.16 -15.74 -11.22
CA GLU A 478 6.16 -14.70 -11.52
C GLU A 478 6.60 -13.79 -12.68
N MET A 479 7.90 -13.48 -12.77
CA MET A 479 8.47 -12.75 -13.89
C MET A 479 8.41 -13.56 -15.19
N LEU A 480 8.77 -14.85 -15.17
CA LEU A 480 8.67 -15.72 -16.35
C LEU A 480 7.22 -15.89 -16.83
N CYS A 481 6.26 -16.01 -15.91
CA CYS A 481 4.83 -16.07 -16.25
C CYS A 481 4.38 -14.84 -17.06
N SER A 482 4.92 -13.65 -16.78
CA SER A 482 4.61 -12.43 -17.54
C SER A 482 5.07 -12.45 -19.01
N LEU A 483 5.96 -13.38 -19.37
CA LEU A 483 6.38 -13.64 -20.76
C LEU A 483 5.62 -14.79 -21.41
N MET A 484 4.96 -15.64 -20.62
CA MET A 484 4.18 -16.78 -21.09
C MET A 484 2.72 -16.39 -21.37
N HIS A 485 2.15 -15.50 -20.56
CA HIS A 485 0.79 -15.00 -20.73
C HIS A 485 0.81 -13.47 -20.96
N PRO A 486 0.37 -12.97 -22.13
CA PRO A 486 0.29 -11.54 -22.38
C PRO A 486 -0.61 -10.82 -21.37
N MET A 487 -0.07 -9.82 -20.65
CA MET A 487 -0.82 -9.04 -19.65
C MET A 487 -1.30 -7.67 -20.18
N HIS A 488 -1.35 -7.51 -21.51
CA HIS A 488 -1.77 -6.27 -22.18
C HIS A 488 -2.84 -6.54 -23.24
N SER A 489 -3.65 -5.52 -23.51
CA SER A 489 -4.64 -5.55 -24.58
C SER A 489 -4.01 -5.63 -25.97
N ASN A 490 -4.71 -6.20 -26.94
CA ASN A 490 -4.31 -6.25 -28.36
C ASN A 490 -2.94 -6.91 -28.58
N TYR A 491 -2.68 -8.00 -27.84
CA TYR A 491 -1.50 -8.83 -28.04
C TYR A 491 -1.60 -9.60 -29.37
N GLU A 492 -0.45 -9.96 -29.93
CA GLU A 492 -0.38 -10.82 -31.12
C GLU A 492 0.00 -12.23 -30.67
N LEU A 493 -0.85 -13.22 -30.99
CA LEU A 493 -0.63 -14.63 -30.66
C LEU A 493 0.76 -15.14 -31.08
N ARG A 494 1.30 -14.62 -32.20
CA ARG A 494 2.64 -14.95 -32.67
C ARG A 494 3.72 -14.71 -31.61
N TYR A 495 3.67 -13.59 -30.89
CA TYR A 495 4.68 -13.30 -29.87
C TYR A 495 4.52 -14.17 -28.63
N GLU A 496 3.28 -14.51 -28.26
CA GLU A 496 3.03 -15.47 -27.19
C GLU A 496 3.67 -16.82 -27.53
N GLN A 497 3.41 -17.34 -28.74
CA GLN A 497 3.98 -18.60 -29.21
C GLN A 497 5.51 -18.56 -29.25
N LEU A 498 6.12 -17.47 -29.76
CA LEU A 498 7.56 -17.30 -29.81
C LEU A 498 8.19 -17.24 -28.41
N ASN A 499 7.56 -16.52 -27.47
CA ASN A 499 8.04 -16.42 -26.10
C ASN A 499 7.96 -17.79 -25.40
N LYS A 500 6.81 -18.49 -25.51
CA LYS A 500 6.62 -19.85 -24.99
C LYS A 500 7.65 -20.82 -25.55
N GLN A 501 7.82 -20.84 -26.88
CA GLN A 501 8.82 -21.68 -27.54
C GLN A 501 10.24 -21.36 -27.08
N SER A 502 10.56 -20.07 -26.90
CA SER A 502 11.91 -19.64 -26.52
C SER A 502 12.24 -19.96 -25.06
N LEU A 503 11.29 -19.77 -24.14
CA LEU A 503 11.44 -20.08 -22.72
C LEU A 503 11.52 -21.59 -22.48
N LEU A 504 10.67 -22.37 -23.15
CA LEU A 504 10.60 -23.83 -23.01
C LEU A 504 11.50 -24.58 -24.02
N SER A 505 12.42 -23.88 -24.69
CA SER A 505 13.21 -24.48 -25.77
C SER A 505 14.22 -25.53 -25.30
N THR A 506 14.69 -25.45 -24.05
CA THR A 506 15.73 -26.36 -23.54
C THR A 506 15.15 -27.33 -22.52
N ARG A 507 15.36 -28.62 -22.77
CA ARG A 507 14.93 -29.69 -21.86
C ARG A 507 15.50 -29.54 -20.45
N GLN A 508 16.78 -29.17 -20.34
CA GLN A 508 17.45 -28.97 -19.06
C GLN A 508 16.79 -27.87 -18.22
N PHE A 509 16.36 -26.76 -18.85
CA PHE A 509 15.68 -25.70 -18.15
C PHE A 509 14.28 -26.14 -17.67
N ILE A 510 13.54 -26.88 -18.51
CA ILE A 510 12.25 -27.45 -18.10
C ILE A 510 12.42 -28.41 -16.92
N GLU A 511 13.40 -29.31 -16.98
CA GLU A 511 13.71 -30.23 -15.88
C GLU A 511 14.04 -29.45 -14.61
N HIS A 512 14.83 -28.38 -14.70
CA HIS A 512 15.14 -27.53 -13.56
C HIS A 512 13.92 -26.80 -12.99
N LEU A 513 13.02 -26.29 -13.84
CA LEU A 513 11.76 -25.69 -13.40
C LEU A 513 10.84 -26.71 -12.72
N LEU A 514 10.77 -27.94 -13.25
CA LEU A 514 9.99 -29.02 -12.64
C LEU A 514 10.58 -29.45 -11.30
N ASP A 515 11.90 -29.58 -11.19
CA ASP A 515 12.59 -29.87 -9.94
C ASP A 515 12.35 -28.77 -8.90
N LEU A 516 12.31 -27.50 -9.34
CA LEU A 516 11.97 -26.37 -8.49
C LEU A 516 10.55 -26.52 -7.93
N ILE A 517 9.56 -26.83 -8.76
CA ILE A 517 8.18 -27.05 -8.33
C ILE A 517 8.09 -28.20 -7.34
N VAL A 518 8.69 -29.34 -7.66
CA VAL A 518 8.69 -30.53 -6.79
C VAL A 518 9.30 -30.16 -5.44
N LYS A 519 10.42 -29.42 -5.42
CA LYS A 519 11.05 -28.96 -4.19
C LYS A 519 10.12 -28.05 -3.37
N HIS A 520 9.43 -27.10 -3.98
CA HIS A 520 8.52 -26.19 -3.27
C HIS A 520 7.28 -26.90 -2.74
N VAL A 521 6.67 -27.78 -3.55
CA VAL A 521 5.50 -28.59 -3.16
C VAL A 521 5.84 -29.55 -2.02
N VAL A 522 6.94 -30.31 -2.13
CA VAL A 522 7.35 -31.30 -1.11
C VAL A 522 7.67 -30.64 0.22
N ASN A 523 8.21 -29.42 0.20
CA ASN A 523 8.55 -28.69 1.41
C ASN A 523 7.42 -27.81 1.95
N PHE A 524 6.23 -27.84 1.33
CA PHE A 524 5.08 -26.98 1.68
C PHE A 524 5.44 -25.48 1.70
N TYR A 525 6.39 -25.08 0.86
CA TYR A 525 6.73 -23.67 0.68
C TYR A 525 5.72 -22.98 -0.23
N TYR A 526 5.76 -21.64 -0.26
CA TYR A 526 4.80 -20.82 -0.98
C TYR A 526 4.65 -21.37 -2.40
N ASP A 527 3.44 -21.81 -2.72
CA ASP A 527 3.25 -22.68 -3.87
C ASP A 527 3.47 -21.90 -5.17
N LEU A 528 4.20 -22.51 -6.09
CA LEU A 528 4.44 -21.97 -7.42
C LEU A 528 3.23 -22.25 -8.32
N PHE A 529 1.98 -22.12 -7.83
CA PHE A 529 0.78 -22.42 -8.62
C PHE A 529 0.72 -21.65 -9.94
N SER A 530 1.31 -20.45 -9.99
CA SER A 530 1.46 -19.69 -11.24
C SER A 530 2.23 -20.45 -12.33
N LEU A 531 3.06 -21.45 -11.99
CA LEU A 531 3.72 -22.37 -12.92
C LEU A 531 2.80 -23.49 -13.41
N ILE A 532 1.80 -23.92 -12.63
CA ILE A 532 0.81 -24.90 -13.13
C ILE A 532 0.03 -24.28 -14.29
N ASP A 533 -0.36 -23.00 -14.16
CA ASP A 533 -0.92 -22.21 -15.26
C ASP A 533 0.06 -21.98 -16.44
N VAL A 534 1.36 -22.20 -16.24
CA VAL A 534 2.38 -22.14 -17.32
C VAL A 534 2.46 -23.46 -18.09
N PHE A 535 2.19 -24.59 -17.44
CA PHE A 535 2.21 -25.92 -18.08
C PHE A 535 0.86 -26.34 -18.68
N MET A 536 -0.25 -25.74 -18.24
CA MET A 536 -1.57 -25.85 -18.87
C MET A 536 -1.70 -24.88 -20.05
#